data_AF-A0A2P6MPW4-F1
#
_entry.id   AF-A0A2P6MPW4-F1
#
_cell.length_a   1.000
_cell.length_b   1.000
_cell.length_c   1.000
_cell.angle_alpha   90.00
_cell.angle_beta   90.00
_cell.angle_gamma   90.00
#
_symmetry.space_group_name_H-M   'P 1'
#
loop_
_entity.id
_entity.type
_entity.pdbx_description
1 polymer ?
#
loop_
_entity_poly.entity_id
_entity_poly.type
_entity_poly.pdbx_seq_one_letter_code
_entity_poly.pdbx_strand_id
1 'polypeptide(L)'
;MLQSVLAAAFLGFYNSNLLTVMFPENSAEYNDGTNYLLKIIDVFSKYALAIPLQNKQGKTIARALDYIFRIKINNKAYKPMIVLSDNGKEFIAKEVKQLSIFQYTEHRGILMP
;
A
#
# COMPACT_ATOMS: atom_id res chain seq x y z
N MET A 1 -22.53 -13.02 16.16
CA MET A 1 -21.05 -13.01 15.98
C MET A 1 -20.61 -13.12 14.52
N LEU A 2 -21.31 -13.87 13.65
CA LEU A 2 -20.91 -14.05 12.25
C LEU A 2 -21.18 -12.83 11.34
N GLN A 3 -22.26 -12.07 11.60
CA GLN A 3 -22.58 -10.86 10.83
C GLN A 3 -21.68 -9.66 11.14
N SER A 4 -21.12 -9.59 12.35
CA SER A 4 -20.23 -8.50 12.76
C SER A 4 -18.84 -8.59 12.11
N VAL A 5 -18.34 -9.80 11.83
CA VAL A 5 -17.05 -10.00 11.15
C VAL A 5 -17.17 -9.76 9.64
N LEU A 6 -18.26 -10.21 9.03
CA LEU A 6 -18.55 -9.94 7.62
C LEU A 6 -18.77 -8.43 7.38
N ALA A 7 -19.47 -7.75 8.29
CA ALA A 7 -19.64 -6.30 8.24
C ALA A 7 -18.31 -5.57 8.44
N ALA A 8 -17.40 -6.02 9.32
CA ALA A 8 -16.09 -5.40 9.51
C ALA A 8 -15.17 -5.60 8.29
N ALA A 9 -15.24 -6.75 7.61
CA ALA A 9 -14.52 -6.98 6.36
C ALA A 9 -15.12 -6.16 5.20
N PHE A 10 -16.45 -6.10 5.08
CA PHE A 10 -17.12 -5.28 4.06
C PHE A 10 -16.93 -3.78 4.31
N LEU A 11 -17.04 -3.30 5.55
CA LEU A 11 -16.68 -1.92 5.91
C LEU A 11 -15.18 -1.68 5.77
N GLY A 12 -14.32 -2.65 6.06
CA GLY A 12 -12.87 -2.53 5.88
C GLY A 12 -12.50 -2.31 4.41
N PHE A 13 -13.18 -3.00 3.48
CA PHE A 13 -13.07 -2.76 2.04
C PHE A 13 -13.77 -1.47 1.57
N TYR A 14 -14.88 -1.09 2.19
CA TYR A 14 -15.60 0.16 1.89
C TYR A 14 -15.04 1.42 2.56
N ASN A 15 -14.07 1.31 3.46
CA ASN A 15 -13.39 2.44 4.14
C ASN A 15 -11.86 2.42 3.97
N SER A 16 -11.31 1.49 3.19
CA SER A 16 -9.89 1.48 2.86
C SER A 16 -9.67 2.48 1.73
N ASN A 17 -8.72 3.41 1.89
CA ASN A 17 -8.51 4.48 0.90
C ASN A 17 -7.38 4.14 -0.09
N LEU A 18 -6.68 3.01 0.11
CA LEU A 18 -5.47 2.73 -0.64
C LEU A 18 -5.09 1.25 -0.60
N LEU A 19 -4.73 0.66 -1.74
CA LEU A 19 -4.05 -0.64 -1.84
C LEU A 19 -2.61 -0.44 -2.33
N THR A 20 -1.65 -1.09 -1.69
CA THR A 20 -0.23 -1.05 -2.06
C THR A 20 0.26 -2.42 -2.50
N VAL A 21 0.91 -2.49 -3.68
CA VAL A 21 1.50 -3.72 -4.23
C VAL A 21 2.88 -3.40 -4.81
N MET A 22 3.85 -4.28 -4.61
CA MET A 22 5.19 -4.15 -5.18
C MET A 22 5.48 -5.28 -6.18
N PHE A 23 6.04 -4.93 -7.34
CA PHE A 23 6.53 -5.89 -8.32
C PHE A 23 8.03 -5.66 -8.59
N PRO A 24 8.84 -6.73 -8.69
CA PRO A 24 10.21 -6.63 -9.18
C PRO A 24 10.21 -6.41 -10.70
N GLU A 25 11.03 -5.47 -11.15
CA GLU A 25 11.30 -5.18 -12.56
C GLU A 25 12.74 -5.64 -12.88
N ASN A 26 12.89 -6.72 -13.64
CA ASN A 26 14.20 -7.33 -13.96
C ASN A 26 14.93 -6.55 -15.08
N SER A 27 15.31 -5.30 -14.82
CA SER A 27 16.07 -4.48 -15.78
C SER A 27 16.90 -3.35 -15.13
N ALA A 28 17.45 -3.57 -13.93
CA ALA A 28 18.27 -2.57 -13.22
C ALA A 28 19.33 -1.87 -14.08
N GLU A 29 19.99 -2.66 -14.93
CA GLU A 29 21.06 -2.25 -15.85
C GLU A 29 20.59 -1.20 -16.87
N TYR A 30 19.29 -1.21 -17.21
CA TYR A 30 18.67 -0.33 -18.19
C TYR A 30 17.75 0.73 -17.55
N ASN A 31 17.68 0.77 -16.21
CA ASN A 31 16.72 1.58 -15.45
C ASN A 31 17.37 2.32 -14.27
N ASP A 32 18.64 2.74 -14.41
CA ASP A 32 19.39 3.49 -13.40
C ASP A 32 19.36 2.85 -11.99
N GLY A 33 19.42 1.52 -11.92
CA GLY A 33 19.36 0.78 -10.66
C GLY A 33 17.96 0.68 -10.04
N THR A 34 16.91 1.10 -10.74
CA THR A 34 15.52 0.92 -10.34
C THR A 34 15.07 -0.51 -10.64
N ASN A 35 14.74 -1.25 -9.59
CA ASN A 35 14.37 -2.66 -9.64
C ASN A 35 12.96 -2.95 -9.16
N TYR A 36 12.26 -1.94 -8.63
CA TYR A 36 10.99 -2.14 -7.98
C TYR A 36 10.05 -0.98 -8.31
N LEU A 37 8.78 -1.31 -8.52
CA LEU A 37 7.72 -0.32 -8.61
C LEU A 37 6.81 -0.45 -7.39
N LEU A 38 6.74 0.61 -6.59
CA LEU A 38 5.72 0.76 -5.56
C LEU A 38 4.45 1.28 -6.22
N LYS A 39 3.44 0.41 -6.32
CA LYS A 39 2.14 0.77 -6.90
C LYS A 39 1.16 1.05 -5.77
N ILE A 40 0.43 2.14 -5.93
CA ILE A 40 -0.56 2.63 -4.98
C ILE A 40 -1.84 2.92 -5.73
N ILE A 41 -2.94 2.33 -5.30
CA ILE A 41 -4.25 2.48 -5.94
C ILE A 41 -5.24 3.00 -4.91
N ASP A 42 -5.82 4.18 -5.17
CA ASP A 42 -7.00 4.63 -4.45
C ASP A 42 -8.21 3.83 -4.95
N VAL A 43 -8.81 3.05 -4.05
CA VAL A 43 -9.89 2.12 -4.41
C VAL A 43 -11.22 2.83 -4.69
N PHE A 44 -11.41 4.08 -4.25
CA PHE A 44 -12.62 4.86 -4.54
C PHE A 44 -12.49 5.59 -5.87
N SER A 45 -11.43 6.38 -6.01
CA SER A 45 -11.24 7.23 -7.19
C SER A 45 -10.64 6.47 -8.38
N LYS A 46 -10.09 5.28 -8.14
CA LYS A 46 -9.35 4.46 -9.10
C LYS A 46 -8.07 5.12 -9.62
N TYR A 47 -7.61 6.21 -9.01
CA TYR A 47 -6.30 6.77 -9.31
C TYR A 47 -5.20 5.80 -8.88
N ALA A 48 -4.23 5.60 -9.78
CA ALA A 48 -3.05 4.80 -9.54
C ALA A 48 -1.79 5.66 -9.62
N LEU A 49 -0.88 5.43 -8.70
CA LEU A 49 0.47 6.00 -8.69
C LEU A 49 1.47 4.85 -8.73
N ALA A 50 2.53 5.02 -9.52
CA ALA A 50 3.65 4.09 -9.57
C ALA A 50 4.93 4.87 -9.28
N ILE A 51 5.66 4.47 -8.24
CA ILE A 51 6.92 5.10 -7.85
C ILE A 51 8.07 4.11 -8.05
N PRO A 52 9.11 4.47 -8.82
CA PRO A 52 10.31 3.67 -8.94
C PRO A 52 11.08 3.67 -7.62
N LEU A 53 11.50 2.49 -7.18
CA LEU A 53 12.35 2.28 -6.02
C LEU A 53 13.60 1.49 -6.40
N GLN A 54 14.74 1.91 -5.86
CA GLN A 54 16.01 1.20 -6.03
C GLN A 54 16.05 -0.11 -5.23
N ASN A 55 15.32 -0.19 -4.12
CA ASN A 55 15.27 -1.38 -3.26
C ASN A 55 13.95 -1.46 -2.47
N LYS A 56 13.68 -2.64 -1.92
CA LYS A 56 12.51 -2.93 -1.09
C LYS A 56 12.74 -2.79 0.43
N GLN A 57 13.73 -2.02 0.87
CA GLN A 57 13.94 -1.84 2.31
C GLN A 57 12.79 -1.02 2.92
N GLY A 58 12.37 -1.37 4.14
CA GLY A 58 11.27 -0.68 4.83
C GLY A 58 11.47 0.84 4.92
N LYS A 59 12.70 1.31 5.12
CA LYS A 59 13.04 2.75 5.13
C LYS A 59 12.82 3.43 3.76
N THR A 60 13.15 2.75 2.67
CA THR A 60 12.97 3.26 1.30
C THR A 60 11.48 3.40 0.99
N ILE A 61 10.69 2.39 1.37
CA ILE A 61 9.24 2.39 1.20
C ILE A 61 8.58 3.45 2.09
N ALA A 62 8.95 3.53 3.37
CA ALA A 62 8.39 4.51 4.30
C ALA A 62 8.59 5.95 3.81
N ARG A 63 9.76 6.25 3.25
CA ARG A 63 10.04 7.56 2.63
C ARG A 63 9.17 7.81 1.39
N ALA A 64 9.02 6.82 0.52
CA ALA A 64 8.17 6.94 -0.66
C ALA A 64 6.70 7.17 -0.27
N LEU A 65 6.20 6.44 0.73
CA LEU A 65 4.85 6.61 1.26
C LEU A 65 4.64 7.97 1.91
N ASP A 66 5.57 8.43 2.76
CA ASP A 66 5.50 9.78 3.35
C ASP A 66 5.49 10.87 2.28
N TYR A 67 6.27 10.72 1.21
CA TYR A 67 6.22 11.60 0.05
C TYR A 67 4.84 11.59 -0.62
N ILE A 68 4.28 10.40 -0.89
CA ILE A 68 2.95 10.25 -1.51
C ILE A 68 1.87 10.89 -0.64
N PHE A 69 1.90 10.72 0.68
CA PHE A 69 0.86 11.29 1.56
C PHE A 69 0.94 12.82 1.70
N ARG A 70 2.00 13.43 1.16
CA ARG A 70 2.19 14.88 1.14
C ARG A 70 1.88 15.51 -0.21
N ILE A 71 1.70 14.71 -1.28
CA ILE A 71 1.34 15.26 -2.58
C ILE A 71 -0.06 15.89 -2.53
N LYS A 72 -0.28 16.88 -3.39
CA LYS A 72 -1.60 17.49 -3.57
C LYS A 72 -2.18 17.06 -4.89
N ILE A 73 -3.42 16.58 -4.87
CA ILE A 73 -4.21 16.29 -6.06
C ILE A 73 -5.34 17.34 -6.09
N ASN A 74 -5.43 18.12 -7.17
CA ASN A 74 -6.43 19.19 -7.32
C ASN A 74 -6.43 20.18 -6.14
N ASN A 75 -5.25 20.64 -5.73
CA ASN A 75 -5.03 21.53 -4.57
C ASN A 75 -5.47 20.96 -3.20
N LYS A 76 -5.85 19.68 -3.12
CA LYS A 76 -6.19 19.00 -1.87
C LYS A 76 -5.08 18.04 -1.46
N ALA A 77 -4.76 17.99 -0.17
CA ALA A 77 -3.79 17.03 0.35
C ALA A 77 -4.28 15.60 0.11
N TYR A 78 -3.40 14.75 -0.42
CA TYR A 78 -3.67 13.35 -0.61
C TYR A 78 -3.34 12.59 0.68
N LYS A 79 -4.30 12.51 1.61
CA LYS A 79 -4.12 11.83 2.89
C LYS A 79 -5.06 10.62 3.00
N PRO A 80 -4.57 9.39 2.79
CA PRO A 80 -5.40 8.21 2.99
C PRO A 80 -5.75 8.03 4.47
N MET A 81 -6.95 7.51 4.76
CA MET A 81 -7.35 7.13 6.11
C MET A 81 -6.68 5.83 6.54
N ILE A 82 -6.67 4.86 5.62
CA ILE A 82 -6.09 3.53 5.81
C ILE A 82 -5.34 3.16 4.53
N VAL A 83 -4.17 2.55 4.71
CA VAL A 83 -3.41 1.90 3.65
C VAL A 83 -3.45 0.40 3.88
N LEU A 84 -3.92 -0.32 2.87
CA LEU A 84 -3.96 -1.77 2.84
C LEU A 84 -2.74 -2.29 2.08
N SER A 85 -2.01 -3.23 2.66
CA SER A 85 -0.92 -3.96 1.99
C SER A 85 -0.99 -5.44 2.32
N ASP A 86 -0.28 -6.25 1.54
CA ASP A 86 0.03 -7.61 1.94
C ASP A 86 0.97 -7.65 3.16
N ASN A 87 1.25 -8.86 3.65
CA ASN A 87 2.18 -9.13 4.75
C ASN A 87 3.66 -9.21 4.30
N GLY A 88 4.02 -8.57 3.19
CA GLY A 88 5.40 -8.45 2.75
C GLY A 88 6.30 -7.88 3.84
N LYS A 89 7.50 -8.44 3.99
CA LYS A 89 8.47 -8.06 5.05
C LYS A 89 8.74 -6.56 5.06
N GLU A 90 8.73 -5.98 3.87
CA GLU A 90 8.96 -4.58 3.59
C GLU A 90 7.83 -3.66 4.09
N PHE A 91 6.58 -4.13 4.13
CA PHE A 91 5.43 -3.38 4.61
C PHE A 91 5.21 -3.54 6.12
N ILE A 92 5.56 -4.70 6.69
CA ILE A 92 5.49 -4.92 8.14
C ILE A 92 6.72 -4.36 8.90
N ALA A 93 7.66 -3.75 8.18
CA ALA A 93 8.85 -3.13 8.75
C ALA A 93 8.50 -2.01 9.75
N LYS A 94 9.36 -1.79 10.74
CA LYS A 94 9.12 -0.80 11.81
C LYS A 94 8.91 0.60 11.26
N GLU A 95 9.70 0.98 10.24
CA GLU A 95 9.65 2.29 9.60
C GLU A 95 8.30 2.55 8.92
N VAL A 96 7.71 1.52 8.30
CA VAL A 96 6.40 1.61 7.64
C VAL A 96 5.28 1.64 8.69
N LYS A 97 5.37 0.81 9.73
CA LYS A 97 4.43 0.80 10.86
C LYS A 97 4.33 2.15 11.57
N GLN A 98 5.43 2.91 11.63
CA GLN A 98 5.44 4.25 12.24
C GLN A 98 4.54 5.27 11.53
N LEU A 99 4.17 5.04 10.26
CA LEU A 99 3.23 5.89 9.54
C LEU A 99 1.79 5.80 10.07
N SER A 100 1.51 4.89 11.02
CA SER A 100 0.28 4.81 11.84
C SER A 100 -1.05 4.66 11.08
N ILE A 101 -1.02 4.33 9.78
CA ILE A 101 -2.21 4.18 8.93
C ILE A 101 -2.29 2.84 8.20
N PHE A 102 -1.38 1.91 8.48
CA PHE A 102 -1.31 0.62 7.80
C PHE A 102 -2.23 -0.41 8.45
N GLN A 103 -3.05 -1.03 7.61
CA GLN A 103 -3.72 -2.30 7.88
C GLN A 103 -3.16 -3.36 6.94
N TYR A 104 -2.99 -4.56 7.44
CA TYR A 104 -2.38 -5.66 6.70
C TYR A 104 -3.44 -6.69 6.36
N THR A 105 -3.48 -7.15 5.11
CA THR A 105 -4.32 -8.28 4.73
C THR A 105 -3.63 -9.57 5.08
N GLU A 106 -4.29 -10.43 5.86
CA GLU A 106 -3.94 -11.84 5.84
C GLU A 106 -4.45 -12.43 4.52
N HIS A 107 -3.57 -13.14 3.79
CA HIS A 107 -3.96 -14.01 2.69
C HIS A 107 -4.67 -15.25 3.28
N ARG A 108 -5.81 -15.05 3.96
CA ARG A 108 -6.73 -16.16 4.21
C ARG A 108 -7.34 -16.47 2.86
N GLY A 109 -6.81 -17.49 2.19
CA GLY A 109 -7.52 -18.12 1.09
C GLY A 109 -8.97 -18.29 1.54
N ILE A 110 -9.89 -17.78 0.74
CA ILE A 110 -11.31 -17.98 0.98
C ILE A 110 -11.54 -19.47 0.76
N LEU A 111 -11.34 -20.28 1.81
CA LEU A 111 -12.02 -21.55 1.92
C LEU A 111 -13.45 -21.18 2.29
N MET A 112 -14.30 -21.13 1.27
CA MET A 112 -15.74 -21.09 1.47
C MET A 112 -16.11 -22.37 2.23
N PRO A 113 -16.87 -22.29 3.35
CA PRO A 113 -17.63 -23.44 3.81
C PRO A 113 -18.72 -23.80 2.78
#